data_AF-A0A9X9F7H1-F1
#
_entry.id   AF-A0A9X9F7H1-F1
#
_cell.length_a   1.000
_cell.length_b   1.000
_cell.length_c   1.000
_cell.angle_alpha   90.00
_cell.angle_beta   90.00
_cell.angle_gamma   90.00
#
_symmetry.space_group_name_H-M   'P 1'
#
loop_
_entity.id
_entity.type
_entity.pdbx_description
1 polymer ?
#
loop_
_entity_poly.entity_id
_entity_poly.type
_entity_poly.pdbx_seq_one_letter_code
_entity_poly.pdbx_strand_id
1 'polypeptide(L)'
;MSVNRILVINPGSTSTKIGVFDNERPVLEETIRHDVEQIGKYKRIIDQYEFRKETILEVLHSHGINISKLNAVCGRGGLLRPIEGGTYTVNDAMLEDLKNGFSGHHASNLGGILAYEIASGLNIPAFIVDPVVVDEMEP
;
A
#
# COMPACT_ATOMS: atom_id res chain seq x y z
N MET A 1 21.65 -11.85 -13.26
CA MET A 1 20.19 -11.62 -13.28
C MET A 1 19.95 -10.17 -12.92
N SER A 2 19.02 -9.49 -13.60
CA SER A 2 18.57 -8.15 -13.17
C SER A 2 17.89 -8.26 -11.81
N VAL A 3 18.11 -7.27 -10.95
CA VAL A 3 17.43 -7.18 -9.65
C VAL A 3 16.13 -6.42 -9.86
N ASN A 4 15.00 -7.04 -9.55
CA ASN A 4 13.71 -6.36 -9.42
C ASN A 4 13.50 -5.99 -7.96
N ARG A 5 13.60 -4.71 -7.63
CA ARG A 5 13.37 -4.21 -6.29
C ARG A 5 11.94 -3.74 -6.11
N ILE A 6 11.21 -4.33 -5.17
CA ILE A 6 9.79 -4.04 -4.94
C ILE A 6 9.58 -3.57 -3.51
N LEU A 7 8.83 -2.49 -3.33
CA LEU A 7 8.30 -2.06 -2.04
C LEU A 7 6.90 -2.67 -1.84
N VAL A 8 6.67 -3.37 -0.74
CA VAL A 8 5.38 -3.92 -0.34
C VAL A 8 4.84 -3.16 0.86
N ILE A 9 3.56 -2.77 0.84
CA ILE A 9 2.92 -1.93 1.85
C ILE A 9 1.63 -2.60 2.34
N ASN A 10 1.55 -2.84 3.65
CA ASN A 10 0.37 -3.40 4.30
C ASN A 10 -0.08 -2.50 5.47
N PRO A 11 -1.02 -1.57 5.22
CA PRO A 11 -1.59 -0.72 6.26
C PRO A 11 -2.61 -1.51 7.09
N GLY A 12 -2.40 -1.50 8.41
CA GLY A 12 -3.35 -1.91 9.44
C GLY A 12 -3.93 -0.71 10.18
N SER A 13 -4.81 -0.96 11.15
CA SER A 13 -5.50 0.09 11.91
C SER A 13 -4.51 1.06 12.58
N THR A 14 -3.59 0.54 13.38
CA THR A 14 -2.61 1.32 14.17
C THR A 14 -1.16 1.10 13.74
N SER A 15 -0.93 0.45 12.60
CA SER A 15 0.41 0.20 12.08
C SER A 15 0.44 0.19 10.56
N THR A 16 1.63 0.37 9.98
CA THR A 16 1.91 0.02 8.58
C THR A 16 3.10 -0.92 8.56
N LYS A 17 2.92 -2.12 8.01
CA LYS A 17 4.03 -3.02 7.71
C LYS A 17 4.55 -2.70 6.32
N ILE A 18 5.87 -2.64 6.17
CA ILE A 18 6.52 -2.48 4.88
C ILE A 18 7.58 -3.56 4.70
N GLY A 19 7.84 -3.92 3.44
CA GLY A 19 8.96 -4.76 3.06
C GLY A 19 9.60 -4.29 1.77
N VAL A 20 10.91 -4.40 1.66
CA VAL A 20 11.66 -4.16 0.42
C VAL A 20 12.29 -5.48 0.02
N PHE A 21 12.03 -5.92 -1.21
CA PHE A 21 12.50 -7.20 -1.72
C PHE A 21 13.34 -7.00 -2.98
N ASP A 22 14.47 -7.69 -3.05
CA ASP A 22 15.27 -7.84 -4.26
C ASP A 22 14.98 -9.23 -4.84
N ASN A 23 14.13 -9.29 -5.86
CA ASN A 23 13.51 -10.53 -6.34
C ASN A 23 12.81 -11.27 -5.17
N GLU A 24 13.24 -12.47 -4.83
CA GLU A 24 12.68 -13.29 -3.73
C GLU A 24 13.34 -13.01 -2.37
N ARG A 25 14.37 -12.15 -2.32
CA ARG A 25 15.15 -11.91 -1.11
C ARG A 25 14.63 -10.67 -0.36
N PRO A 26 14.25 -10.78 0.92
CA PRO A 26 13.97 -9.61 1.75
C PRO A 26 15.26 -8.80 2.01
N VAL A 27 15.18 -7.49 1.79
CA VAL A 27 16.21 -6.50 2.07
C VAL A 27 15.87 -5.72 3.34
N LEU A 28 14.58 -5.45 3.54
CA LEU A 28 14.04 -4.76 4.70
C LEU A 28 12.66 -5.31 5.01
N GLU A 29 12.33 -5.49 6.28
CA GLU A 29 10.98 -5.74 6.76
C GLU A 29 10.79 -4.94 8.04
N GLU A 30 9.85 -4.00 8.04
CA GLU A 30 9.64 -3.08 9.16
C GLU A 30 8.16 -2.95 9.51
N THR A 31 7.89 -2.75 10.79
CA THR A 31 6.54 -2.43 11.29
C THR A 31 6.54 -1.03 11.89
N ILE A 32 6.00 -0.08 11.14
CA ILE A 32 5.78 1.29 11.57
C ILE A 32 4.55 1.31 12.48
N ARG A 33 4.71 1.71 13.73
CA ARG A 33 3.60 1.88 14.68
C ARG A 33 3.15 3.33 14.65
N HIS A 34 1.85 3.54 14.55
CA HIS A 34 1.26 4.87 14.54
C HIS A 34 0.70 5.18 15.92
N ASP A 35 1.03 6.36 16.43
CA ASP A 35 0.43 6.86 17.66
C ASP A 35 -1.08 7.04 17.48
N VAL A 36 -1.86 6.50 18.43
CA VAL A 36 -3.33 6.47 18.34
C VAL A 36 -3.92 7.88 18.46
N GLU A 37 -3.31 8.75 19.27
CA GLU A 37 -3.75 10.15 19.41
C GLU A 37 -3.47 10.92 18.12
N GLN A 38 -2.33 10.67 17.46
CA GLN A 38 -1.98 11.29 16.19
C GLN A 38 -2.92 10.87 15.06
N ILE A 39 -3.15 9.58 14.87
CA ILE A 39 -4.07 9.10 13.81
C ILE A 39 -5.55 9.39 14.15
N GLY A 40 -5.87 9.53 15.44
CA GLY A 40 -7.20 9.91 15.91
C GLY A 40 -7.62 11.34 15.56
N LYS A 41 -6.67 12.20 15.15
CA LYS A 41 -6.95 13.56 14.67
C LYS A 41 -7.64 13.59 13.30
N TYR A 42 -7.50 12.51 12.52
CA TYR A 42 -8.07 12.43 11.18
C TYR A 42 -9.53 11.97 11.23
N LYS A 43 -10.42 12.72 10.59
CA LYS A 43 -11.85 12.40 10.56
C LYS A 43 -12.15 11.14 9.74
N ARG A 44 -11.42 10.93 8.64
CA ARG A 44 -11.57 9.75 7.78
C ARG A 44 -10.25 9.03 7.65
N ILE A 45 -10.32 7.71 7.43
CA ILE A 45 -9.13 6.89 7.18
C ILE A 45 -8.32 7.42 6.00
N ILE A 46 -9.00 7.83 4.91
CA ILE A 46 -8.33 8.39 3.74
C ILE A 46 -7.44 9.58 4.07
N ASP A 47 -7.85 10.44 5.02
CA ASP A 47 -7.11 11.64 5.36
C ASP A 47 -5.73 11.33 6.00
N GLN A 48 -5.48 10.08 6.40
CA GLN A 48 -4.20 9.63 6.95
C GLN A 48 -3.13 9.33 5.88
N TYR A 49 -3.47 9.32 4.59
CA TYR A 49 -2.59 8.77 3.55
C TYR A 49 -1.25 9.53 3.44
N GLU A 50 -1.26 10.86 3.51
CA GLU A 50 -0.05 11.68 3.40
C GLU A 50 0.90 11.42 4.55
N PHE A 51 0.37 11.47 5.78
CA PHE A 51 1.12 11.15 6.98
C PHE A 51 1.77 9.76 6.89
N ARG A 52 0.99 8.74 6.52
CA ARG A 52 1.52 7.38 6.40
C ARG A 52 2.56 7.26 5.28
N LYS A 53 2.38 7.98 4.17
CA LYS A 53 3.35 8.04 3.06
C LYS A 53 4.67 8.63 3.55
N GLU A 54 4.63 9.75 4.24
CA GLU A 54 5.81 10.41 4.80
C GLU A 54 6.57 9.49 5.75
N THR A 55 5.88 8.86 6.71
CA THR A 55 6.54 7.93 7.64
C THR A 55 7.18 6.72 6.94
N ILE A 56 6.55 6.19 5.88
CA ILE A 56 7.16 5.12 5.07
C ILE A 56 8.46 5.60 4.41
N LEU A 57 8.43 6.77 3.76
CA LEU A 57 9.60 7.33 3.08
C LEU A 57 10.74 7.64 4.05
N GLU A 58 10.42 8.14 5.25
CA GLU A 58 11.40 8.38 6.32
C GLU A 58 12.07 7.09 6.78
N VAL A 59 11.31 6.02 6.99
CA VAL A 59 11.86 4.70 7.38
C VAL A 59 12.72 4.11 6.25
N LEU A 60 12.27 4.21 4.99
CA LEU A 60 13.08 3.76 3.86
C LEU A 60 14.41 4.53 3.79
N HIS A 61 14.36 5.85 3.98
CA HIS A 61 15.53 6.70 4.00
C HIS A 61 16.48 6.38 5.16
N SER A 62 15.96 6.18 6.38
CA SER A 62 16.78 5.87 7.56
C SER A 62 17.51 4.53 7.46
N HIS A 63 16.92 3.56 6.75
CA HIS A 63 17.55 2.27 6.42
C HIS A 63 18.42 2.32 5.15
N GLY A 64 18.61 3.50 4.54
CA GLY A 64 19.46 3.67 3.35
C GLY A 64 18.86 3.08 2.06
N ILE A 65 17.55 2.84 2.02
CA ILE A 65 16.87 2.38 0.81
C ILE A 65 16.73 3.54 -0.17
N ASN A 66 17.43 3.44 -1.29
CA ASN A 66 17.25 4.37 -2.39
C ASN A 66 15.96 4.05 -3.16
N ILE A 67 14.93 4.87 -2.94
CA ILE A 67 13.61 4.70 -3.57
C ILE A 67 13.63 4.83 -5.10
N SER A 68 14.58 5.58 -5.69
CA SER A 68 14.75 5.67 -7.15
C SER A 68 15.20 4.35 -7.80
N LYS A 69 15.58 3.34 -6.99
CA LYS A 69 15.91 1.99 -7.46
C LYS A 69 14.74 1.02 -7.37
N LEU A 70 13.58 1.45 -6.87
CA LEU A 70 12.37 0.64 -6.90
C LEU A 70 11.92 0.43 -8.35
N ASN A 71 11.51 -0.78 -8.67
CA ASN A 71 10.91 -1.15 -9.95
C ASN A 71 9.38 -1.15 -9.89
N ALA A 72 8.81 -1.35 -8.71
CA ALA A 72 7.37 -1.29 -8.47
C ALA A 72 7.05 -1.06 -6.99
N VAL A 73 5.83 -0.63 -6.72
CA VAL A 73 5.25 -0.60 -5.37
C VAL A 73 3.98 -1.44 -5.35
N CYS A 74 3.84 -2.30 -4.34
CA CYS A 74 2.68 -3.16 -4.17
C CYS A 74 2.00 -2.85 -2.83
N GLY A 75 0.69 -2.60 -2.86
CA GLY A 75 -0.14 -2.44 -1.68
C GLY A 75 -0.97 -3.69 -1.39
N ARG A 76 -1.34 -3.91 -0.13
CA ARG A 76 -2.46 -4.81 0.19
C ARG A 76 -3.74 -4.26 -0.44
N GLY A 77 -4.54 -5.12 -1.06
CA GLY A 77 -5.84 -4.71 -1.61
C GLY A 77 -6.83 -4.24 -0.53
N GLY A 78 -7.62 -3.23 -0.87
CA GLY A 78 -8.63 -2.64 0.00
C GLY A 78 -10.02 -3.27 -0.16
N LEU A 79 -11.02 -2.58 0.36
CA LEU A 79 -12.44 -2.88 0.20
C LEU A 79 -12.93 -2.34 -1.14
N LEU A 80 -12.63 -3.08 -2.21
CA LEU A 80 -13.02 -2.77 -3.58
C LEU A 80 -14.39 -3.38 -3.92
N ARG A 81 -14.82 -3.19 -5.17
CA ARG A 81 -15.84 -4.06 -5.79
C ARG A 81 -15.35 -5.51 -5.79
N PRO A 82 -16.26 -6.50 -5.75
CA PRO A 82 -15.89 -7.91 -5.92
C PRO A 82 -15.08 -8.10 -7.20
N ILE A 83 -13.90 -8.71 -7.07
CA ILE A 83 -13.00 -9.07 -8.16
C ILE A 83 -12.37 -10.42 -7.85
N GLU A 84 -11.92 -11.12 -8.90
CA GLU A 84 -11.20 -12.39 -8.75
C GLU A 84 -9.90 -12.22 -7.95
N GLY A 85 -9.35 -13.33 -7.45
CA GLY A 85 -8.00 -13.34 -6.87
C GLY A 85 -6.94 -12.96 -7.90
N GLY A 86 -5.89 -12.24 -7.47
CA GLY A 86 -4.81 -11.88 -8.39
C GLY A 86 -4.09 -10.58 -8.08
N THR A 87 -3.22 -10.21 -9.02
CA THR A 87 -2.43 -8.98 -9.00
C THR A 87 -3.00 -7.98 -10.00
N TYR A 88 -3.33 -6.78 -9.54
CA TYR A 88 -3.95 -5.75 -10.35
C TYR A 88 -3.13 -4.47 -10.34
N THR A 89 -2.94 -3.87 -11.51
CA THR A 89 -2.39 -2.51 -11.61
C THR A 89 -3.36 -1.52 -10.97
N VAL A 90 -2.85 -0.62 -10.14
CA VAL A 90 -3.67 0.44 -9.55
C VAL A 90 -4.01 1.48 -10.64
N ASN A 91 -5.30 1.72 -10.84
CA ASN A 91 -5.82 2.68 -11.82
C ASN A 91 -6.78 3.69 -11.15
N ASP A 92 -7.21 4.70 -11.90
CA ASP A 92 -8.05 5.78 -11.37
C ASP A 92 -9.39 5.30 -10.80
N ALA A 93 -10.04 4.34 -11.46
CA ALA A 93 -11.31 3.76 -10.99
C ALA A 93 -11.14 3.02 -9.65
N MET A 94 -10.05 2.27 -9.49
CA MET A 94 -9.71 1.62 -8.23
C MET A 94 -9.44 2.66 -7.14
N LEU A 95 -8.70 3.74 -7.46
CA LEU A 95 -8.43 4.81 -6.49
C LEU A 95 -9.72 5.49 -6.05
N GLU A 96 -10.66 5.73 -6.96
CA GLU A 96 -11.97 6.28 -6.65
C GLU A 96 -12.74 5.39 -5.67
N ASP A 97 -12.82 4.07 -5.93
CA ASP A 97 -13.49 3.12 -5.05
C ASP A 97 -12.84 3.08 -3.65
N LEU A 98 -11.51 3.09 -3.57
CA LEU A 98 -10.76 3.08 -2.29
C LEU A 98 -10.96 4.38 -1.49
N LYS A 99 -10.96 5.53 -2.17
CA LYS A 99 -11.12 6.87 -1.57
C LYS A 99 -12.55 7.08 -1.07
N ASN A 100 -13.54 6.70 -1.88
CA ASN A 100 -14.95 6.80 -1.53
C ASN A 100 -15.39 5.72 -0.55
N GLY A 101 -14.62 4.64 -0.41
CA GLY A 101 -14.95 3.51 0.44
C GLY A 101 -16.17 2.77 -0.07
N PHE A 102 -16.18 2.42 -1.36
CA PHE A 102 -17.31 1.77 -2.05
C PHE A 102 -17.88 0.59 -1.25
N SER A 103 -17.01 -0.30 -0.77
CA SER A 103 -17.37 -1.45 0.09
C SER A 103 -17.03 -1.22 1.57
N GLY A 104 -16.85 0.03 1.99
CA GLY A 104 -16.55 0.43 3.37
C GLY A 104 -15.22 1.16 3.55
N HIS A 105 -15.04 1.77 4.72
CA HIS A 105 -13.81 2.45 5.11
C HIS A 105 -12.97 1.58 6.03
N HIS A 106 -11.81 1.17 5.56
CA HIS A 106 -10.85 0.38 6.33
C HIS A 106 -9.42 0.82 6.03
N ALA A 107 -8.49 0.61 6.97
CA ALA A 107 -7.08 0.98 6.81
C ALA A 107 -6.43 0.31 5.59
N SER A 108 -6.88 -0.89 5.22
CA SER A 108 -6.41 -1.58 4.00
C SER A 108 -6.69 -0.79 2.72
N ASN A 109 -7.69 0.11 2.69
CA ASN A 109 -7.94 0.95 1.52
C ASN A 109 -6.75 1.87 1.21
N LEU A 110 -5.95 2.21 2.23
CA LEU A 110 -4.73 2.98 2.03
C LEU A 110 -3.66 2.20 1.28
N GLY A 111 -3.74 0.87 1.17
CA GLY A 111 -2.71 0.05 0.54
C GLY A 111 -2.49 0.43 -0.93
N GLY A 112 -3.56 0.35 -1.74
CA GLY A 112 -3.51 0.76 -3.14
C GLY A 112 -3.20 2.25 -3.34
N ILE A 113 -3.72 3.10 -2.45
CA ILE A 113 -3.51 4.56 -2.52
C ILE A 113 -2.05 4.92 -2.24
N LEU A 114 -1.46 4.38 -1.17
CA LEU A 114 -0.05 4.59 -0.84
C LEU A 114 0.88 4.04 -1.92
N ALA A 115 0.56 2.85 -2.46
CA ALA A 115 1.33 2.26 -3.55
C ALA A 115 1.32 3.17 -4.79
N TYR A 116 0.14 3.66 -5.19
CA TYR A 116 0.00 4.57 -6.32
C TYR A 116 0.74 5.90 -6.12
N GLU A 117 0.57 6.54 -4.96
CA GLU A 117 1.19 7.83 -4.65
C GLU A 117 2.72 7.77 -4.68
N ILE A 118 3.31 6.73 -4.08
CA ILE A 118 4.77 6.55 -4.07
C ILE A 118 5.27 6.20 -5.48
N ALA A 119 4.61 5.28 -6.17
CA ALA A 119 5.03 4.83 -7.50
C ALA A 119 4.93 5.94 -8.55
N SER A 120 3.86 6.75 -8.49
CA SER A 120 3.66 7.88 -9.41
C SER A 120 4.75 8.94 -9.27
N GLY A 121 5.17 9.24 -8.04
CA GLY A 121 6.30 10.15 -7.78
C GLY A 121 7.65 9.66 -8.32
N LEU A 122 7.75 8.36 -8.65
CA LEU A 122 8.94 7.71 -9.19
C LEU A 122 8.78 7.29 -10.66
N ASN A 123 7.60 7.50 -11.26
CA ASN A 123 7.24 7.03 -12.59
C ASN A 123 7.46 5.52 -12.79
N ILE A 124 7.04 4.72 -11.80
CA ILE A 124 7.08 3.24 -11.80
C ILE A 124 5.67 2.67 -11.59
N PRO A 125 5.41 1.39 -11.92
CA PRO A 125 4.09 0.80 -11.73
C PRO A 125 3.74 0.58 -10.25
N ALA A 126 2.43 0.70 -9.97
CA ALA A 126 1.81 0.35 -8.70
C ALA A 126 0.84 -0.83 -8.87
N PHE A 127 0.83 -1.73 -7.89
CA PHE A 127 -0.03 -2.90 -7.86
C PHE A 127 -0.77 -3.04 -6.53
N ILE A 128 -1.85 -3.80 -6.55
CA ILE A 128 -2.40 -4.47 -5.36
C ILE A 128 -2.41 -5.98 -5.58
N VAL A 129 -2.36 -6.74 -4.48
CA VAL A 129 -2.52 -8.20 -4.47
C VAL A 129 -3.62 -8.58 -3.49
N ASP A 130 -4.43 -9.56 -3.89
CA ASP A 130 -5.46 -10.26 -3.11
C ASP A 130 -6.27 -9.32 -2.21
N PRO A 131 -7.20 -8.55 -2.80
CA PRO A 131 -8.04 -7.66 -2.03
C PRO A 131 -8.92 -8.43 -1.05
N VAL A 132 -9.34 -7.76 0.02
CA VAL A 132 -10.14 -8.39 1.10
C VAL A 132 -11.54 -8.84 0.62
N VAL A 133 -11.89 -8.51 -0.63
CA VAL A 133 -13.18 -8.76 -1.28
C VAL A 133 -13.10 -9.85 -2.36
N VAL A 134 -12.07 -10.71 -2.34
CA VAL A 134 -12.05 -11.90 -3.20
C VAL A 134 -13.27 -12.75 -2.91
N ASP A 135 -14.06 -13.02 -3.95
CA ASP A 135 -15.25 -13.86 -3.90
C ASP A 135 -15.09 -15.01 -4.90
N GLU A 136 -14.76 -16.19 -4.38
CA GLU A 136 -14.61 -17.44 -5.13
C GLU A 136 -15.60 -18.51 -4.61
N MET A 137 -16.69 -18.10 -3.95
CA MET A 137 -17.67 -19.06 -3.43
C MET A 137 -18.60 -19.54 -4.55
N GLU A 138 -18.82 -20.85 -4.64
CA GLU A 138 -19.89 -21.39 -5.49
C GLU A 138 -21.28 -21.07 -4.88
N PRO A 139 -22.33 -20.87 -5.72
CA PRO A 139 -23.66 -20.46 -5.27
C PRO A 139 -24.39 -21.45 -4.34
#